data_AF-X1DB54-F1
#
_entry.id   AF-X1DB54-F1
#
_cell.length_a   1.000
_cell.length_b   1.000
_cell.length_c   1.000
_cell.angle_alpha   90.00
_cell.angle_beta   90.00
_cell.angle_gamma   90.00
#
_symmetry.space_group_name_H-M   'P 1'
#
loop_
_entity.id
_entity.type
_entity.pdbx_description
1 polymer ?
#
loop_
_entity_poly.entity_id
_entity_poly.type
_entity_poly.pdbx_seq_one_letter_code
_entity_poly.pdbx_strand_id
1 'polypeptide(L)' 'MTNNYLEINILTIFPNMFKGPFSESILNRAQEKGLIKINLIDLRDFTSDKHKTVDDYSYGGRTWYAFKASTNLGML' A
#
# COMPACT_ATOMS: atom_id res chain seq x y z
N MET A 1 -7.40 4.71 -27.80
CA MET A 1 -6.56 3.50 -27.58
C MET A 1 -6.55 3.26 -26.09
N THR A 2 -7.27 2.24 -25.60
CA THR A 2 -7.24 1.88 -24.18
C THR A 2 -5.96 1.13 -23.90
N ASN A 3 -5.11 1.69 -23.03
CA ASN A 3 -3.96 0.95 -22.51
C ASN A 3 -4.52 -0.22 -21.67
N ASN A 4 -4.52 -1.43 -22.22
CA ASN A 4 -4.94 -2.65 -21.51
C ASN A 4 -3.79 -3.15 -20.64
N TYR A 5 -3.59 -2.52 -19.49
CA TYR A 5 -2.74 -3.08 -18.44
C TYR A 5 -3.52 -3.15 -17.13
N LEU A 6 -3.21 -4.14 -16.31
CA LEU A 6 -3.83 -4.32 -14.99
C LEU A 6 -3.10 -3.43 -13.97
N GLU A 7 -3.81 -2.50 -13.34
CA GLU A 7 -3.28 -1.67 -12.26
C GLU A 7 -3.62 -2.26 -10.90
N ILE A 8 -2.61 -2.40 -10.04
CA ILE A 8 -2.71 -2.99 -8.71
C ILE A 8 -2.12 -2.01 -7.69
N ASN A 9 -2.96 -1.50 -6.80
CA ASN A 9 -2.57 -0.64 -5.69
C ASN A 9 -2.49 -1.47 -4.41
N ILE A 10 -1.32 -1.52 -3.77
CA ILE A 10 -1.12 -2.26 -2.53
C ILE A 10 -0.77 -1.27 -1.43
N LEU A 11 -1.70 -1.12 -0.49
CA LEU A 11 -1.50 -0.31 0.71
C LEU A 11 -0.86 -1.18 1.78
N THR A 12 0.28 -0.73 2.31
CA THR A 12 1.03 -1.47 3.33
C THR A 12 1.86 -0.54 4.19
N ILE A 13 2.26 -0.99 5.37
CA ILE A 13 3.22 -0.30 6.25
C ILE A 13 4.66 -0.84 6.05
N PHE A 14 4.81 -1.87 5.20
CA PHE A 14 6.07 -2.53 4.90
C PHE A 14 6.31 -2.63 3.39
N PRO A 15 6.36 -1.52 2.64
CA PRO A 15 6.50 -1.54 1.18
C PRO A 15 7.78 -2.28 0.72
N ASN A 16 8.87 -2.18 1.49
CA ASN A 16 10.14 -2.82 1.14
C ASN A 16 10.07 -4.36 1.11
N MET A 17 9.13 -4.99 1.84
CA MET A 17 8.97 -6.46 1.81
C MET A 17 8.49 -6.96 0.45
N PHE A 18 7.79 -6.10 -0.31
CA PHE A 18 7.20 -6.47 -1.59
C PHE A 18 8.12 -6.16 -2.78
N LYS A 19 9.20 -5.40 -2.57
CA LYS A 19 10.15 -5.05 -3.64
C LYS A 19 10.80 -6.29 -4.26
N GLY A 20 11.31 -7.20 -3.44
CA GLY A 20 11.98 -8.43 -3.91
C GLY A 20 11.04 -9.36 -4.69
N PRO A 21 9.89 -9.78 -4.12
CA PRO A 21 8.96 -10.66 -4.84
C PRO A 21 8.44 -10.08 -6.16
N PHE A 22 8.29 -8.76 -6.26
CA PHE A 22 7.76 -8.12 -7.48
C PHE A 22 8.84 -7.79 -8.51
N SER A 23 10.12 -7.75 -8.13
CA SER A 23 11.24 -7.55 -9.05
C SER A 23 11.74 -8.84 -9.70
N GLU A 24 11.14 -9.99 -9.39
CA GLU A 24 11.64 -11.29 -9.84
C GLU A 24 10.66 -12.02 -10.79
N SER A 25 11.22 -12.89 -11.64
CA SER A 25 10.48 -13.88 -12.42
C SER A 25 9.35 -13.29 -13.31
N ILE A 26 8.16 -13.90 -13.27
CA ILE A 26 7.00 -13.60 -14.12
C ILE A 26 6.47 -12.19 -13.87
N LEU A 27 6.49 -11.71 -12.63
CA LEU A 27 5.99 -10.39 -12.27
C LEU A 27 6.89 -9.29 -12.85
N ASN A 28 8.21 -9.47 -12.78
CA ASN A 28 9.14 -8.52 -13.41
C ASN A 28 8.91 -8.45 -14.92
N ARG A 29 8.84 -9.60 -15.59
CA ARG A 29 8.60 -9.66 -17.04
C ARG A 29 7.26 -9.07 -17.44
N ALA A 30 6.22 -9.22 -16.63
CA ALA A 30 4.90 -8.64 -16.90
C ALA A 30 4.91 -7.11 -16.76
N GLN A 31 5.67 -6.57 -15.80
CA GLN A 31 5.89 -5.13 -15.64
C GLN A 31 6.72 -4.55 -16.81
N GLU A 32 7.81 -5.22 -17.20
CA GLU A 32 8.65 -4.83 -18.35
C GLU A 32 7.85 -4.80 -19.67
N LYS A 33 6.91 -5.74 -19.84
CA LYS A 33 5.99 -5.78 -20.98
C LYS A 33 4.83 -4.78 -20.89
N GLY A 34 4.76 -3.99 -19.82
CA GLY A 34 3.69 -3.02 -19.59
C GLY A 34 2.31 -3.65 -19.44
N LEU A 35 2.22 -4.92 -19.06
CA LEU A 35 0.95 -5.64 -18.88
C LEU A 35 0.34 -5.41 -17.50
N ILE A 36 1.19 -5.10 -16.51
CA ILE A 36 0.77 -4.82 -15.14
C ILE A 36 1.52 -3.60 -14.60
N LYS A 37 0.87 -2.84 -13.73
CA LYS A 37 1.46 -1.73 -12.96
C LYS A 37 1.16 -1.94 -11.49
N ILE A 38 2.20 -2.12 -10.67
CA ILE A 38 2.06 -2.33 -9.23
C ILE A 38 2.53 -1.07 -8.51
N ASN A 39 1.63 -0.43 -7.76
CA ASN A 39 1.95 0.71 -6.92
C ASN A 39 1.96 0.27 -5.45
N LEU A 40 3.13 0.35 -4.83
CA LEU A 40 3.29 0.14 -3.38
C LEU A 40 3.10 1.46 -2.66
N ILE A 41 2.04 1.55 -1.86
CA ILE A 41 1.63 2.77 -1.17
C ILE A 41 1.93 2.57 0.31
N ASP A 42 2.85 3.37 0.87
CA ASP A 42 3.12 3.36 2.31
C ASP A 42 2.03 4.14 3.05
N LEU A 43 1.26 3.45 3.89
CA LEU A 43 0.21 4.07 4.70
C LEU A 43 0.75 5.17 5.62
N ARG A 44 2.03 5.10 6.00
CA ARG A 44 2.69 6.10 6.85
C ARG A 44 2.80 7.46 6.17
N ASP A 45 2.74 7.53 4.85
CA ASP A 45 2.78 8.80 4.11
C ASP A 45 1.42 9.52 4.12
N PHE A 46 0.35 8.85 4.55
CA PHE A 46 -1.01 9.40 4.65
C PHE A 46 -1.42 9.70 6.10
N THR A 47 -0.47 9.61 7.02
CA THR A 47 -0.64 9.99 8.43
C THR A 47 -0.27 11.46 8.63
N SER A 48 -1.01 12.17 9.48
CA SER A 48 -0.83 13.60 9.73
C SER A 48 0.00 13.89 10.98
N ASP A 49 0.41 12.87 11.72
CA ASP A 49 1.15 13.01 12.98
C ASP A 49 2.66 12.83 12.79
N LYS A 50 3.44 13.47 13.68
CA LYS A 50 4.91 13.45 13.63
C LYS A 50 5.52 12.05 13.77
N HIS A 51 4.80 11.13 14.39
CA HIS A 51 5.27 9.76 14.64
C HIS A 51 4.88 8.78 13.53
N LYS A 52 4.19 9.27 12.49
CA LYS A 52 3.64 8.49 11.39
C LYS A 52 2.83 7.28 11.87
N THR A 53 1.99 7.50 12.88
CA THR A 53 1.20 6.46 13.53
C THR A 53 0.02 6.05 12.65
N VAL A 54 0.01 4.78 12.27
CA VAL A 54 -0.95 4.17 11.33
C VAL A 54 -2.07 3.40 12.03
N ASP A 55 -1.89 3.14 13.32
CA ASP A 55 -2.76 2.37 14.19
C ASP A 55 -3.35 3.23 15.32
N ASP A 56 -4.54 2.89 15.79
CA ASP A 56 -5.20 3.56 16.91
C ASP A 56 -5.83 2.52 17.83
N TYR A 57 -6.12 2.97 19.05
CA TYR A 57 -6.87 2.17 20.00
C TYR A 57 -8.28 1.94 19.49
N SER A 58 -8.69 0.69 19.59
CA SER A 58 -10.01 0.31 19.13
C SER A 58 -11.09 0.78 20.09
N TYR A 59 -12.17 1.33 19.53
CA TYR A 59 -13.30 1.80 20.31
C TYR A 59 -13.91 0.63 21.11
N GLY A 60 -14.04 0.78 22.43
CA GLY A 60 -14.57 -0.27 23.32
C GLY A 60 -13.56 -0.95 24.24
N GLY A 61 -12.32 -0.45 24.33
CA GLY A 61 -11.38 -0.78 25.43
C GLY A 61 -10.78 -2.18 25.38
N ARG A 62 -10.78 -2.83 24.22
CA ARG A 62 -10.19 -4.16 24.03
C ARG A 62 -8.77 -4.04 23.46
N THR A 63 -7.89 -4.95 23.84
CA THR A 63 -6.43 -4.94 23.57
C THR A 63 -6.08 -5.31 22.13
N TRP A 64 -6.62 -4.60 21.17
CA TRP A 64 -6.24 -4.72 19.76
C TRP A 64 -6.18 -3.34 19.12
N TYR A 65 -5.23 -3.20 18.21
CA TYR A 65 -4.96 -1.97 17.48
C TYR A 65 -5.65 -2.06 16.12
N ALA A 66 -6.39 -1.02 15.75
CA ALA A 66 -7.07 -0.91 14.47
C ALA A 66 -6.37 0.12 13.60
N PHE A 67 -6.49 0.05 12.27
CA PHE A 67 -5.99 1.12 11.41
C PHE A 67 -6.69 2.44 11.74
N LYS A 68 -5.91 3.51 11.86
CA LYS A 68 -6.42 4.82 12.24
C LYS A 68 -7.25 5.41 11.11
N ALA A 69 -8.52 5.71 11.41
CA ALA A 69 -9.48 6.24 10.44
C ALA A 69 -9.10 7.63 9.91
N SER A 70 -8.26 8.40 10.61
CA SER A 70 -7.77 9.71 10.15
C SER A 70 -6.73 9.63 9.03
N THR A 71 -6.31 8.41 8.63
CA THR A 71 -5.43 8.22 7.48
C THR A 71 -6.18 8.64 6.22
N ASN A 72 -5.75 9.73 5.57
CA ASN A 72 -6.49 10.30 4.45
C ASN A 72 -6.25 9.50 3.17
N LEU A 73 -7.04 8.45 2.97
CA LEU A 73 -6.97 7.56 1.81
C LEU A 73 -7.71 8.11 0.58
N GLY A 74 -8.35 9.28 0.68
CA GLY A 74 -9.15 9.86 -0.41
C GLY A 74 -8.35 10.38 -1.62
N MET A 75 -7.01 10.24 -1.60
CA MET A 75 -6.09 10.65 -2.66
C MET A 75 -5.53 9.47 -3.49
N LEU A 76 -5.96 8.23 -3.21
CA LEU A 76 -5.60 7.02 -3.96
C LEU A 76 -6.62 6.75 -5.07
#